data_AF-A0AAD4WRQ5-F1
#
_entry.id   AF-A0AAD4WRQ5-F1
#
_cell.length_a   1.000
_cell.length_b   1.000
_cell.length_c   1.000
_cell.angle_alpha   90.00
_cell.angle_beta   90.00
_cell.angle_gamma   90.00
#
_symmetry.space_group_name_H-M   'P 1'
#
loop_
_entity.id
_entity.type
_entity.pdbx_description
1 polymer ?
#
loop_
_entity_poly.entity_id
_entity_poly.type
_entity_poly.pdbx_seq_one_letter_code
_entity_poly.pdbx_strand_id
1 'polypeptide(L)'
;MRKNQVRQILMSMTLMSLAVFMNLRMKKTTVRGKTRRRAPRFKQYYRDHDLRFPKFSLGLEFPTMIECIEAIQYYANSCVRLLKFVKNEPGRLRVKCNGKAEKRHCPWVLYASHVGKSLTVRVKTILGE
;
A
#
# COMPACT_ATOMS: atom_id res chain seq x y z
N MET A 1 8.23 -12.05 -56.97
CA MET A 1 9.09 -12.15 -55.77
C MET A 1 9.02 -10.90 -54.87
N ARG A 2 7.84 -10.33 -54.55
CA ARG A 2 7.71 -9.09 -53.71
C ARG A 2 6.62 -9.19 -52.64
N LYS A 3 6.50 -10.33 -51.95
CA LYS A 3 5.53 -10.53 -50.86
C LYS A 3 6.16 -10.90 -49.50
N ASN A 4 7.47 -11.17 -49.46
CA ASN A 4 8.16 -11.59 -48.23
C ASN A 4 8.84 -10.45 -47.46
N GLN A 5 9.10 -9.29 -48.07
CA GLN A 5 9.83 -8.22 -47.37
C GLN A 5 8.93 -7.39 -46.44
N VAL A 6 7.62 -7.27 -46.74
CA VAL A 6 6.68 -6.48 -45.93
C VAL A 6 6.25 -7.22 -44.66
N ARG A 7 6.12 -8.55 -44.71
CA ARG A 7 5.80 -9.38 -43.54
C ARG A 7 6.92 -9.37 -42.50
N GLN A 8 8.18 -9.28 -42.95
CA GLN A 8 9.33 -9.27 -42.06
C GLN A 8 9.50 -7.94 -41.31
N ILE A 9 8.99 -6.84 -41.88
CA ILE A 9 8.98 -5.51 -41.23
C ILE A 9 7.82 -5.41 -40.22
N LEU A 10 6.64 -5.97 -40.51
CA LEU A 10 5.54 -5.95 -39.55
C LEU A 10 5.79 -6.81 -38.29
N MET A 11 6.55 -7.91 -38.42
CA MET A 11 6.91 -8.76 -37.28
C MET A 11 8.03 -8.17 -36.40
N SER A 12 8.86 -7.26 -36.92
CA SER A 12 9.91 -6.61 -36.11
C SER A 12 9.36 -5.41 -35.32
N MET A 13 8.33 -4.73 -35.82
CA MET A 13 7.73 -3.57 -35.14
C MET A 13 6.84 -3.94 -33.94
N THR A 14 6.29 -5.16 -33.90
CA THR A 14 5.49 -5.65 -32.76
C THR A 14 6.35 -6.13 -31.59
N LEU A 15 7.54 -6.69 -31.85
CA LEU A 15 8.46 -7.14 -30.80
C LEU A 15 9.17 -5.98 -30.07
N MET A 16 9.31 -4.82 -30.72
CA MET A 16 9.86 -3.62 -30.08
C MET A 16 8.92 -3.02 -29.01
N SER A 17 7.60 -3.27 -29.09
CA SER A 17 6.63 -2.71 -28.12
C SER A 17 6.53 -3.48 -26.81
N LEU A 18 6.93 -4.76 -26.76
CA LEU A 18 6.93 -5.56 -25.53
C LEU A 18 8.21 -5.35 -24.68
N ALA A 19 9.30 -4.89 -25.29
CA ALA A 19 10.57 -4.66 -24.59
C ALA A 19 10.57 -3.41 -23.68
N VAL A 20 9.62 -2.50 -23.86
CA VAL A 20 9.45 -1.31 -23.00
C VAL A 20 8.75 -1.65 -21.67
N PHE A 21 8.07 -2.80 -21.57
CA PHE A 21 7.20 -3.13 -20.42
C PHE A 21 7.90 -3.87 -19.26
N MET A 22 9.19 -4.21 -19.34
CA MET A 22 9.88 -5.00 -18.29
C MET A 22 11.15 -4.37 -17.71
N ASN A 23 11.26 -3.04 -17.63
CA ASN A 23 12.42 -2.39 -16.99
C ASN A 23 12.04 -1.31 -15.98
N LEU A 24 11.31 -1.67 -14.92
CA LEU A 24 11.45 -1.00 -13.62
C LEU A 24 12.42 -1.79 -12.74
N ARG A 25 13.71 -1.72 -13.12
CA ARG A 25 14.81 -2.24 -12.31
C ARG A 25 14.94 -1.33 -11.07
N MET A 26 14.36 -1.75 -9.94
CA MET A 26 14.60 -1.13 -8.64
C MET A 26 16.11 -1.01 -8.40
N LYS A 27 16.66 0.20 -8.53
CA LYS A 27 18.05 0.50 -8.15
C LYS A 27 18.16 0.33 -6.63
N LYS A 28 18.64 -0.82 -6.18
CA LYS A 28 19.01 -1.07 -4.78
C LYS A 28 20.20 -0.17 -4.45
N THR A 29 19.96 0.90 -3.71
CA THR A 29 21.02 1.71 -3.10
C THR A 29 21.68 0.91 -1.97
N THR A 30 22.95 0.58 -2.14
CA THR A 30 23.79 -0.05 -1.11
C THR A 30 24.13 0.99 -0.04
N VAL A 31 23.45 0.92 1.11
CA VAL A 31 23.77 1.72 2.30
C VAL A 31 24.76 0.93 3.16
N ARG A 32 25.97 1.51 3.37
CA ARG A 32 27.05 0.99 4.22
C ARG A 32 26.58 0.70 5.65
N GLY A 33 27.09 -0.40 6.19
CA GLY A 33 26.63 -1.03 7.43
C GLY A 33 26.88 -0.21 8.69
N LYS A 34 25.78 0.11 9.37
CA LYS A 34 25.71 0.23 10.84
C LYS A 34 25.10 -1.09 11.29
N THR A 35 25.67 -1.79 12.28
CA THR A 35 25.16 -3.06 12.79
C THR A 35 23.71 -2.87 13.21
N ARG A 36 22.77 -3.21 12.32
CA ARG A 36 21.35 -3.04 12.57
C ARG A 36 21.02 -4.06 13.64
N ARG A 37 20.65 -3.61 14.84
CA ARG A 37 19.82 -4.43 15.73
C ARG A 37 18.73 -5.02 14.84
N ARG A 38 18.61 -6.35 14.79
CA ARG A 38 17.61 -7.02 13.93
C ARG A 38 16.28 -6.34 14.24
N ALA A 39 15.76 -5.57 13.28
CA ALA A 39 14.51 -4.87 13.48
C ALA A 39 13.45 -5.92 13.84
N PRO A 40 12.56 -5.64 14.81
CA PRO A 40 11.44 -6.52 15.08
C PRO A 40 10.76 -6.88 13.74
N ARG A 41 10.51 -8.17 13.53
CA ARG A 41 9.79 -8.61 12.33
C ARG A 41 8.32 -8.21 12.51
N PHE A 42 7.98 -7.03 12.01
CA PHE A 42 6.60 -6.58 11.94
C PHE A 42 5.80 -7.47 10.98
N LYS A 43 4.51 -7.68 11.26
CA LYS A 43 3.62 -8.36 10.31
C LYS A 43 3.52 -7.52 9.04
N GLN A 44 3.73 -8.13 7.90
CA GLN A 44 3.49 -7.52 6.60
C GLN A 44 2.07 -7.82 6.15
N TYR A 45 1.43 -6.81 5.56
CA TYR A 45 0.11 -6.94 4.95
C TYR A 45 0.20 -7.82 3.71
N TYR A 46 -0.63 -8.86 3.66
CA TYR A 46 -0.78 -9.72 2.50
C TYR A 46 -2.18 -9.58 1.91
N ARG A 47 -2.28 -8.86 0.78
CA ARG A 47 -3.54 -8.46 0.14
C ARG A 47 -4.56 -9.60 0.03
N ASP A 48 -4.19 -10.76 -0.51
CA ASP A 48 -5.17 -11.81 -0.81
C ASP A 48 -5.81 -12.44 0.44
N HIS A 49 -5.13 -12.38 1.58
CA HIS A 49 -5.60 -12.94 2.85
C HIS A 49 -6.19 -11.86 3.75
N ASP A 50 -5.44 -10.78 3.98
CA ASP A 50 -5.81 -9.73 4.93
C ASP A 50 -6.93 -8.80 4.39
N LEU A 51 -7.16 -8.73 3.07
CA LEU A 51 -8.27 -7.94 2.51
C LEU A 51 -9.64 -8.60 2.76
N ARG A 52 -9.69 -9.95 2.78
CA ARG A 52 -10.93 -10.71 3.03
C ARG A 52 -11.43 -10.53 4.46
N PHE A 53 -10.51 -10.41 5.41
CA PHE A 53 -10.84 -10.14 6.81
C PHE A 53 -9.88 -9.06 7.34
N PRO A 54 -10.20 -7.77 7.16
CA PRO A 54 -9.29 -6.68 7.50
C PRO A 54 -9.13 -6.54 9.02
N LYS A 55 -8.01 -7.06 9.54
CA LYS A 55 -7.56 -6.85 10.93
C LYS A 55 -6.36 -5.91 10.95
N PHE A 56 -6.55 -4.71 11.49
CA PHE A 56 -5.44 -3.81 11.77
C PHE A 56 -4.83 -4.14 13.13
N SER A 57 -3.51 -4.19 13.19
CA SER A 57 -2.76 -4.36 14.44
C SER A 57 -1.64 -3.32 14.49
N LEU A 58 -1.22 -2.99 15.71
CA LEU A 58 -0.09 -2.08 15.91
C LEU A 58 1.16 -2.65 15.26
N GLY A 59 1.83 -1.84 14.44
CA GLY A 59 3.04 -2.26 13.73
C GLY A 59 2.78 -2.99 12.42
N LEU A 60 1.53 -3.21 11.99
CA LEU A 60 1.24 -3.76 10.66
C LEU A 60 1.86 -2.87 9.56
N GLU A 61 2.56 -3.48 8.63
CA GLU A 61 3.24 -2.79 7.53
C GLU A 61 2.57 -3.08 6.19
N PHE A 62 2.19 -2.01 5.50
CA PHE A 62 1.71 -2.03 4.13
C PHE A 62 2.87 -1.76 3.17
N PRO A 63 2.96 -2.47 2.04
CA PRO A 63 3.94 -2.18 0.99
C PRO A 63 3.85 -0.75 0.46
N THR A 64 2.63 -0.23 0.30
CA THR A 64 2.34 1.09 -0.25
C THR A 64 1.20 1.79 0.49
N MET A 65 1.13 3.12 0.35
CA MET A 65 0.01 3.91 0.88
C MET A 65 -1.32 3.57 0.20
N ILE A 66 -1.27 3.22 -1.09
CA ILE A 66 -2.46 2.85 -1.88
C ILE A 66 -3.12 1.60 -1.28
N GLU A 67 -2.33 0.56 -1.01
CA GLU A 67 -2.82 -0.65 -0.38
C GLU A 67 -3.37 -0.40 1.04
N CYS A 68 -2.74 0.52 1.79
CA CYS A 68 -3.24 0.90 3.11
C CYS A 68 -4.63 1.55 3.03
N ILE A 69 -4.82 2.49 2.09
CA ILE A 69 -6.11 3.15 1.88
C ILE A 69 -7.17 2.15 1.43
N GLU A 70 -6.84 1.25 0.50
CA GLU A 70 -7.74 0.20 0.02
C GLU A 70 -8.20 -0.71 1.17
N ALA A 71 -7.26 -1.22 1.99
CA ALA A 71 -7.59 -2.05 3.14
C ALA A 71 -8.53 -1.34 4.13
N ILE A 72 -8.33 -0.04 4.36
CA ILE A 72 -9.18 0.77 5.24
C ILE A 72 -10.57 0.99 4.65
N GLN A 73 -10.68 1.19 3.34
CA GLN A 73 -11.97 1.31 2.66
C GLN A 73 -12.77 0.00 2.75
N TYR A 74 -12.13 -1.14 2.51
CA TYR A 74 -12.77 -2.45 2.69
C TYR A 74 -13.21 -2.68 4.13
N TYR A 75 -12.37 -2.33 5.10
CA TYR A 75 -12.74 -2.38 6.51
C TYR A 75 -13.96 -1.51 6.83
N ALA A 76 -13.98 -0.25 6.35
CA ALA A 76 -15.10 0.67 6.55
C ALA A 76 -16.43 0.06 6.07
N ASN A 77 -16.40 -0.54 4.88
CA ASN A 77 -17.55 -1.23 4.29
C ASN A 77 -17.95 -2.47 5.10
N SER A 78 -16.98 -3.29 5.53
CA SER A 78 -17.25 -4.52 6.28
C SER A 78 -17.84 -4.28 7.67
N CYS A 79 -17.44 -3.19 8.34
CA CYS A 79 -17.90 -2.86 9.69
C CYS A 79 -19.07 -1.86 9.70
N VAL A 80 -19.56 -1.44 8.53
CA VAL A 80 -20.60 -0.39 8.38
C VAL A 80 -20.23 0.88 9.18
N ARG A 81 -18.93 1.20 9.27
CA ARG A 81 -18.42 2.37 10.00
C ARG A 81 -18.18 3.50 9.00
N LEU A 82 -18.75 4.68 9.28
CA LEU A 82 -18.48 5.88 8.48
C LEU A 82 -17.08 6.42 8.80
N LEU A 83 -16.07 6.00 8.05
CA LEU A 83 -14.69 6.48 8.21
C LEU A 83 -14.44 7.74 7.38
N LYS A 84 -13.72 8.71 7.95
CA LYS A 84 -13.25 9.91 7.28
C LYS A 84 -11.73 9.98 7.33
N PHE A 85 -11.13 10.14 6.15
CA PHE A 85 -9.72 10.50 6.02
C PHE A 85 -9.56 11.96 6.42
N VAL A 86 -8.83 12.20 7.51
CA VAL A 86 -8.45 13.55 7.93
C VAL A 86 -7.29 13.99 7.02
N LYS A 87 -7.30 15.26 6.61
CA LYS A 87 -6.39 15.84 5.60
C LYS A 87 -4.98 15.24 5.71
N ASN A 88 -4.57 14.59 4.62
CA ASN A 88 -3.41 13.72 4.54
C ASN A 88 -2.18 14.55 4.18
N GLU A 89 -1.19 14.61 5.05
CA GLU A 89 0.15 15.07 4.66
C GLU A 89 0.78 13.99 3.76
N PRO A 90 1.64 14.35 2.78
CA PRO A 90 2.33 13.35 1.97
C PRO A 90 3.11 12.37 2.87
N GLY A 91 2.65 11.12 2.92
CA GLY A 91 3.26 10.06 3.72
C GLY A 91 2.68 9.86 5.14
N ARG A 92 1.60 10.54 5.53
CA ARG A 92 0.92 10.32 6.84
C ARG A 92 -0.59 10.25 6.68
N LEU A 93 -1.15 9.10 7.04
CA LEU A 93 -2.56 8.77 7.04
C LEU A 93 -3.16 8.86 8.44
N ARG A 94 -4.20 9.68 8.58
CA ARG A 94 -5.05 9.71 9.77
C ARG A 94 -6.50 9.45 9.38
N VAL A 95 -7.07 8.39 9.91
CA VAL A 95 -8.46 8.02 9.66
C VAL A 95 -9.20 8.07 10.98
N LYS A 96 -10.35 8.74 10.98
CA LYS A 96 -11.23 8.82 12.15
C LYS A 96 -12.61 8.30 11.78
N CYS A 97 -13.25 7.65 12.73
CA CYS A 97 -14.65 7.31 12.63
C CYS A 97 -15.50 8.58 12.83
N ASN A 98 -16.46 8.81 11.93
CA ASN A 98 -17.40 9.93 11.96
C ASN A 98 -18.82 9.47 12.34
N GLY A 99 -18.98 8.21 12.75
CA GLY A 99 -20.24 7.71 13.29
C GLY A 99 -20.58 8.40 14.61
N LYS A 100 -21.88 8.64 14.83
CA LYS A 100 -22.43 8.97 16.15
C LYS A 100 -22.66 7.63 16.85
N ALA A 101 -21.81 7.26 17.81
CA ALA A 101 -22.18 6.20 18.75
C ALA A 101 -23.14 6.80 19.77
N GLU A 102 -24.06 6.00 20.31
CA GLU A 102 -25.29 6.40 21.05
C GLU A 102 -25.18 7.60 22.00
N LYS A 103 -23.99 7.94 22.53
CA LYS A 103 -23.79 9.10 23.43
C LYS A 103 -22.52 9.93 23.16
N ARG A 104 -21.62 9.54 22.24
CA ARG A 104 -20.33 10.22 21.96
C ARG A 104 -19.84 10.01 20.52
N HIS A 105 -18.85 10.81 20.10
CA HIS A 105 -18.09 10.52 18.88
C HIS A 105 -17.41 9.16 18.98
N CYS A 106 -17.52 8.38 17.90
CA CYS A 106 -16.86 7.08 17.77
C CYS A 106 -15.34 7.22 18.06
N PRO A 107 -14.79 6.48 19.04
CA PRO A 107 -13.40 6.63 19.45
C PRO A 107 -12.42 6.02 18.44
N TRP A 108 -12.92 5.33 17.41
CA TRP A 108 -12.08 4.63 16.47
C TRP A 108 -11.24 5.59 15.62
N VAL A 109 -9.92 5.43 15.73
CA VAL A 109 -8.92 6.21 15.01
C VAL A 109 -7.79 5.29 14.61
N LEU A 110 -7.33 5.45 13.37
CA LEU A 110 -6.14 4.77 12.84
C LEU A 110 -5.14 5.81 12.37
N TYR A 111 -3.89 5.65 12.80
CA TYR A 111 -2.76 6.45 12.33
C TYR A 111 -1.69 5.56 11.69
N ALA A 112 -1.34 5.88 10.45
CA ALA A 112 -0.32 5.18 9.69
C ALA A 112 0.60 6.17 8.98
N SER A 113 1.86 5.81 8.79
CA SER A 113 2.83 6.71 8.15
C SER A 113 4.00 5.96 7.54
N HIS A 114 4.72 6.59 6.62
CA HIS A 114 5.92 6.02 6.02
C HIS A 114 6.99 5.66 7.06
N VAL A 115 7.68 4.55 6.83
CA VAL A 115 8.84 4.14 7.61
C VAL A 115 10.10 4.75 7.03
N GLY A 116 10.59 5.82 7.66
CA GLY A 116 11.80 6.52 7.22
C GLY A 116 11.65 7.10 5.81
N LYS A 117 12.52 6.70 4.89
CA LYS A 117 12.50 7.10 3.47
C LYS A 117 11.88 6.05 2.53
N SER A 118 11.29 4.99 3.10
CA SER A 118 10.67 3.92 2.31
C SER A 118 9.21 4.25 1.96
N LEU A 119 8.67 3.55 0.97
CA LEU A 119 7.25 3.59 0.61
C LEU A 119 6.37 2.78 1.58
N THR A 120 7.00 1.96 2.42
CA THR A 120 6.33 1.13 3.40
C THR A 120 5.61 1.99 4.42
N VAL A 121 4.33 1.73 4.60
CA VAL A 121 3.48 2.44 5.56
C VAL A 121 3.25 1.56 6.77
N ARG A 122 3.53 2.09 7.96
CA ARG A 122 3.30 1.35 9.21
C ARG A 122 2.17 1.96 10.01
N VAL A 123 1.30 1.09 10.52
CA VAL A 123 0.29 1.46 11.52
C VAL A 123 0.98 1.71 12.86
N LYS A 124 0.85 2.94 13.36
CA LYS A 124 1.47 3.42 14.60
C LYS A 124 0.49 3.58 15.74
N THR A 125 -0.81 3.69 15.44
CA THR A 125 -1.83 3.86 16.46
C THR A 125 -3.15 3.30 15.96
N ILE A 126 -3.83 2.56 16.82
CA ILE A 126 -5.21 2.11 16.64
C ILE A 126 -5.90 2.37 17.99
N LEU A 127 -7.07 2.98 17.95
CA LEU A 127 -7.93 3.21 19.12
C LEU A 127 -9.32 2.63 18.83
N GLY A 128 -10.00 2.14 19.87
CA GLY A 128 -11.44 1.82 19.85
C GLY A 128 -11.86 0.57 19.08
N GLU A 129 -11.31 -0.59 19.42
CA GLU A 129 -11.82 -1.90 18.95
C GLU A 129 -13.34 -2.04 19.18
#